data_AF-A0A0L9THU2-F1
#
_entry.id   AF-A0A0L9THU2-F1
#
_cell.length_a   1.000
_cell.length_b   1.000
_cell.length_c   1.000
_cell.angle_alpha   90.00
_cell.angle_beta   90.00
_cell.angle_gamma   90.00
#
_symmetry.space_group_name_H-M   'P 1'
#
loop_
_entity.id
_entity.type
_entity.pdbx_description
1 polymer ?
#
loop_
_entity_poly.entity_id
_entity_poly.type
_entity_poly.pdbx_seq_one_letter_code
_entity_poly.pdbx_strand_id
1 'polypeptide(L)' 'MTTNQNVLDVGTRSGILAIWSAQAGVRKVYAVEATKMSEQARALVKANNLQNVVEVIEGSMEDVTLL' A
#
# COMPACT_ATOMS: atom_id res chain seq x y z
N MET A 1 6.54 -1.54 -19.06
CA MET A 1 6.84 -0.12 -18.78
C MET A 1 6.75 0.07 -17.29
N THR A 2 7.86 0.05 -16.56
CA THR A 2 7.87 0.39 -15.13
C THR A 2 7.98 1.90 -15.00
N THR A 3 6.92 2.56 -14.54
CA THR A 3 6.95 4.00 -14.27
C THR A 3 7.76 4.24 -12.99
N ASN A 4 8.71 5.17 -13.02
CA ASN A 4 9.52 5.54 -11.86
C ASN A 4 8.71 6.45 -10.91
N GLN A 5 7.56 5.96 -10.46
CA GLN A 5 6.62 6.68 -9.62
C GLN A 5 6.35 5.87 -8.36
N ASN A 6 6.30 6.59 -7.24
CA ASN A 6 5.84 6.05 -5.97
C ASN A 6 4.41 6.55 -5.73
N VAL A 7 3.56 5.69 -5.19
CA VAL A 7 2.17 6.02 -4.86
C VAL A 7 1.98 5.99 -3.35
N LEU A 8 1.25 6.96 -2.82
CA LEU A 8 0.79 6.99 -1.44
C LEU A 8 -0.73 6.81 -1.42
N ASP A 9 -1.19 5.75 -0.78
CA ASP A 9 -2.60 5.44 -0.56
C ASP A 9 -2.95 5.73 0.92
N VAL A 10 -3.72 6.80 1.15
CA VAL A 10 -4.08 7.28 2.50
C VAL A 10 -5.47 6.74 2.86
N GLY A 11 -5.55 5.94 3.93
CA GLY A 11 -6.78 5.28 4.34
C GLY A 11 -7.10 4.07 3.46
N THR A 12 -6.11 3.17 3.32
CA THR A 12 -6.16 2.08 2.33
C THR A 12 -7.29 1.06 2.58
N ARG A 13 -7.81 0.95 3.82
CA ARG A 13 -8.82 -0.03 4.25
C ARG A 13 -8.45 -1.45 3.83
N SER A 14 -9.04 -1.96 2.74
CA SER A 14 -8.75 -3.31 2.22
C SER A 14 -7.52 -3.38 1.31
N GLY A 15 -6.95 -2.26 0.87
CA GLY A 15 -5.78 -2.26 -0.01
C GLY A 15 -6.09 -2.27 -1.51
N ILE A 16 -7.34 -2.10 -1.94
CA ILE A 16 -7.70 -2.30 -3.36
C ILE A 16 -7.02 -1.29 -4.30
N LEU A 17 -6.96 -0.01 -3.92
CA LEU A 17 -6.30 1.03 -4.72
C LEU A 17 -4.79 0.83 -4.75
N ALA A 18 -4.20 0.44 -3.63
CA ALA A 18 -2.79 0.07 -3.57
C ALA A 18 -2.45 -1.12 -4.47
N ILE A 19 -3.32 -2.15 -4.51
CA ILE A 19 -3.16 -3.33 -5.37
C ILE A 19 -3.24 -2.95 -6.86
N TRP A 20 -4.24 -2.15 -7.26
CA TRP A 20 -4.35 -1.70 -8.65
C TRP A 20 -3.19 -0.81 -9.08
N SER A 21 -2.71 0.06 -8.17
CA SER A 21 -1.53 0.89 -8.42
C SER A 21 -0.29 0.03 -8.67
N ALA A 22 -0.09 -1.00 -7.85
CA ALA A 22 1.02 -1.94 -8.03
C ALA A 22 0.92 -2.73 -9.35
N GLN A 23 -0.28 -3.14 -9.75
CA GLN A 23 -0.53 -3.81 -11.04
C GLN A 23 -0.28 -2.89 -12.24
N ALA A 24 -0.46 -1.57 -12.09
CA ALA A 24 -0.14 -0.59 -13.13
C ALA A 24 1.38 -0.45 -13.40
N GLY A 25 2.24 -1.12 -12.62
CA GLY A 25 3.68 -1.15 -12.85
C GLY A 25 4.46 0.00 -12.21
N VAL A 26 3.92 0.60 -11.15
CA VAL A 26 4.62 1.59 -10.33
C VAL A 26 5.78 0.94 -9.55
N ARG A 27 6.73 1.76 -9.11
CA ARG A 27 7.91 1.28 -8.37
C ARG A 27 7.55 0.77 -6.98
N LYS A 28 6.78 1.55 -6.23
CA LYS A 28 6.45 1.30 -4.83
C LYS A 28 5.11 1.94 -4.49
N VAL A 29 4.33 1.29 -3.64
CA VAL A 29 3.11 1.83 -3.07
C VAL A 29 3.23 1.80 -1.56
N TYR A 30 2.96 2.93 -0.91
CA TYR A 30 2.83 3.04 0.54
C TYR A 30 1.34 3.17 0.87
N ALA A 31 0.80 2.18 1.56
CA ALA A 31 -0.60 2.10 1.92
C ALA A 31 -0.74 2.33 3.43
N VAL A 32 -1.25 3.49 3.83
CA VAL A 32 -1.38 3.89 5.24
C VAL A 32 -2.81 3.65 5.69
N GLU A 33 -2.98 2.96 6.82
CA GLU A 33 -4.27 2.70 7.44
C GLU A 33 -4.18 2.86 8.96
N ALA A 34 -5.06 3.68 9.53
CA ALA A 34 -5.02 3.99 10.95
C ALA A 34 -5.59 2.87 11.83
N THR A 35 -6.40 1.98 11.25
CA THR A 35 -7.08 0.90 11.98
C THR A 35 -6.45 -0.47 11.74
N LYS A 36 -6.94 -1.49 12.46
CA LYS A 36 -6.58 -2.90 12.26
C LYS A 36 -6.99 -3.48 10.90
N MET A 37 -7.68 -2.72 10.04
CA MET A 37 -7.88 -3.12 8.65
C MET A 37 -6.55 -3.25 7.88
N SER A 38 -5.48 -2.63 8.37
CA SER A 38 -4.10 -2.83 7.89
C SER A 38 -3.70 -4.31 7.79
N GLU A 39 -4.13 -5.16 8.71
CA GLU A 39 -3.82 -6.59 8.74
C GLU A 39 -4.51 -7.32 7.58
N GLN A 40 -5.77 -6.96 7.31
CA GLN A 40 -6.51 -7.48 6.16
C GLN A 40 -5.91 -6.99 4.83
N ALA A 41 -5.50 -5.72 4.75
CA ALA A 41 -4.80 -5.20 3.58
C ALA A 41 -3.47 -5.96 3.33
N ARG A 42 -2.68 -6.24 4.37
CA ARG A 42 -1.46 -7.06 4.27
C ARG A 42 -1.75 -8.46 3.75
N ALA A 43 -2.82 -9.09 4.24
CA ALA A 43 -3.24 -10.42 3.78
C ALA A 43 -3.61 -10.40 2.29
N LEU A 44 -4.38 -9.40 1.84
CA LEU A 44 -4.77 -9.24 0.44
C LEU A 44 -3.57 -8.93 -0.47
N VAL A 45 -2.66 -8.06 -0.05
CA VAL A 45 -1.41 -7.76 -0.76
C VAL A 45 -0.57 -9.03 -0.95
N LYS A 46 -0.42 -9.84 0.10
CA LYS A 46 0.32 -11.11 0.05
C LYS A 46 -0.38 -12.14 -0.86
N ALA A 47 -1.71 -12.24 -0.78
CA ALA A 47 -2.49 -13.13 -1.64
C ALA A 47 -2.39 -12.78 -3.13
N ASN A 48 -2.08 -11.51 -3.46
CA ASN A 48 -1.84 -11.04 -4.83
C ASN A 48 -0.35 -11.05 -5.23
N ASN A 49 0.55 -11.55 -4.39
CA ASN A 49 2.00 -11.56 -4.62
C ASN A 49 2.63 -10.15 -4.79
N LEU A 50 2.01 -9.12 -4.20
CA LEU A 50 2.42 -7.72 -4.35
C LEU A 50 3.23 -7.18 -3.16
N GLN A 51 3.62 -8.03 -2.20
CA GLN A 51 4.33 -7.62 -0.97
C GLN A 51 5.68 -6.94 -1.21
N ASN A 52 6.26 -7.10 -2.40
CA ASN A 52 7.53 -6.46 -2.78
C ASN A 52 7.31 -5.03 -3.28
N VAL A 53 6.10 -4.70 -3.73
CA VAL A 53 5.73 -3.40 -4.33
C VAL A 53 4.88 -2.58 -3.35
N VAL A 54 3.94 -3.21 -2.65
CA VAL A 54 3.03 -2.56 -1.71
C VAL A 54 3.52 -2.76 -0.28
N GLU A 55 3.68 -1.66 0.44
CA GLU A 55 4.03 -1.61 1.85
C GLU A 55 2.86 -1.04 2.65
N VAL A 56 2.29 -1.85 3.53
CA VAL A 56 1.14 -1.44 4.36
C VAL A 56 1.63 -0.98 5.72
N ILE A 57 1.37 0.27 6.04
CA ILE A 57 1.76 0.93 7.28
C ILE A 57 0.50 1.10 8.14
N GLU A 58 0.54 0.58 9.37
CA GLU A 58 -0.51 0.83 10.36
C GLU A 58 -0.15 2.08 11.15
N GLY A 59 -0.97 3.12 11.05
CA GLY A 59 -0.72 4.39 11.71
C GLY A 59 -1.57 5.52 11.14
N SER A 60 -1.71 6.61 11.89
CA SER A 60 -2.35 7.83 11.38
C SER A 60 -1.43 8.50 10.37
N MET A 61 -2.00 9.11 9.33
CA MET A 61 -1.21 9.78 8.28
C MET A 61 -0.33 10.90 8.85
N GLU A 62 -0.78 11.53 9.95
CA GLU A 62 -0.08 12.59 10.66
C GLU A 62 1.18 12.10 11.39
N ASP A 63 1.24 10.82 11.74
CA ASP A 63 2.35 10.21 12.50
C ASP A 63 3.32 9.42 11.61
N VAL A 64 2.92 9.14 10.37
CA VAL A 64 3.70 8.31 9.44
C VAL A 64 4.72 9.16 8.70
N THR A 65 6.00 8.85 8.91
CA THR A 65 7.11 9.41 8.13
C THR A 65 7.56 8.40 7.07
N LEU A 66 7.54 8.81 5.81
CA LEU A 66 8.07 8.04 4.68
C LEU A 66 9.46 8.60 4.35
N LEU A 67 10.50 7.77 4.44
CA LEU A 67 11.89 8.13 4.12
C LEU A 67 12.26 7.76 2.67
#